data_AF-A0A1W1HW78-F1
#
_entry.id   AF-A0A1W1HW78-F1
#
_cell.length_a   1.000
_cell.length_b   1.000
_cell.length_c   1.000
_cell.angle_alpha   90.00
_cell.angle_beta   90.00
_cell.angle_gamma   90.00
#
_symmetry.space_group_name_H-M   'P 1'
#
loop_
_entity.id
_entity.type
_entity.pdbx_description
1 polymer ?
#
loop_
_entity_poly.entity_id
_entity_poly.type
_entity_poly.pdbx_seq_one_letter_code
_entity_poly.pdbx_strand_id
1 'polypeptide(L)'
;MFSGALFIGEGLIHNLSQTGCLVECHRRMLEGSYMAVRLLLPDTTHALIIELAAVRWIREEYFGIEFLKLPTSDQARLAHFLLAHQR
;
A
#
# COMPACT_ATOMS: atom_id res chain seq x y z
N MET A 1 2.59 -3.49 6.51
CA MET A 1 4.01 -3.89 6.36
C MET A 1 4.37 -3.85 4.89
N PHE A 2 5.55 -3.37 4.53
CA PHE A 2 6.06 -3.38 3.16
C PHE A 2 7.51 -3.88 3.13
N SER A 3 7.94 -4.43 1.99
CA SER A 3 9.28 -4.97 1.81
C SER A 3 9.84 -4.51 0.47
N GLY A 4 10.91 -3.73 0.51
CA GLY A 4 11.73 -3.36 -0.65
C GLY A 4 12.97 -4.25 -0.75
N ALA A 5 13.77 -4.07 -1.80
CA ALA A 5 14.95 -4.90 -2.07
C ALA A 5 16.00 -4.94 -0.95
N LEU A 6 16.05 -3.90 -0.09
CA LEU A 6 17.07 -3.74 0.94
C LEU A 6 16.52 -3.73 2.38
N PHE A 7 15.20 -3.70 2.57
CA PHE A 7 14.63 -3.61 3.92
C PHE A 7 13.14 -3.97 3.99
N ILE A 8 12.70 -4.27 5.21
CA ILE A 8 11.29 -4.42 5.60
C ILE A 8 10.92 -3.21 6.46
N GLY A 9 9.74 -2.63 6.21
CA GLY A 9 9.23 -1.47 6.90
C GLY A 9 7.77 -1.61 7.30
N GLU A 10 7.35 -0.77 8.24
CA GLU A 10 5.97 -0.61 8.67
C GLU A 10 5.61 0.88 8.59
N GLY A 11 4.34 1.14 8.29
CA GLY A 11 3.82 2.48 8.09
C GLY A 11 2.30 2.48 8.14
N LEU A 12 1.73 3.66 8.36
CA LEU A 12 0.29 3.87 8.36
C LEU A 12 -0.17 4.18 6.94
N ILE A 13 -1.38 3.73 6.62
CA ILE A 13 -1.97 3.88 5.30
C ILE A 13 -3.04 4.95 5.37
N HIS A 14 -2.93 5.90 4.46
CA HIS A 14 -3.86 7.01 4.28
C HIS A 14 -4.37 7.01 2.84
N ASN A 15 -5.52 7.65 2.62
CA ASN A 15 -6.06 7.91 1.27
C ASN A 15 -6.02 6.67 0.34
N LEU A 16 -6.42 5.51 0.88
CA LEU A 16 -6.43 4.25 0.13
C LEU A 16 -7.42 4.32 -1.04
N SER A 17 -6.97 3.91 -2.22
CA SER A 17 -7.78 3.80 -3.44
C SER A 17 -7.56 2.43 -4.09
N GLN A 18 -8.25 2.17 -5.21
CA GLN A 18 -8.03 0.94 -5.98
C GLN A 18 -6.64 0.86 -6.63
N THR A 19 -5.99 2.00 -6.88
CA THR A 19 -4.75 2.08 -7.65
C THR A 19 -3.54 2.48 -6.82
N GLY A 20 -3.72 2.84 -5.55
CA GLY A 20 -2.63 3.27 -4.71
C GLY A 20 -3.06 3.71 -3.32
N CYS A 21 -2.08 4.17 -2.56
CA CYS A 21 -2.33 4.82 -1.28
C CYS A 21 -1.18 5.74 -0.90
N LEU A 22 -1.41 6.52 0.15
CA LEU A 22 -0.39 7.26 0.86
C LEU A 22 0.12 6.41 2.01
N VAL A 23 1.44 6.36 2.18
CA VAL A 23 2.09 5.69 3.30
C VAL A 23 2.79 6.75 4.16
N GLU A 24 2.52 6.73 5.46
CA GLU A 24 3.26 7.47 6.48
C GLU A 24 4.28 6.54 7.14
N CYS A 25 5.56 6.90 7.08
CA CYS A 25 6.65 6.11 7.66
C CYS A 25 7.84 7.00 7.99
N HIS A 26 8.39 6.83 9.19
CA HIS A 26 9.56 7.58 9.68
C HIS A 26 10.91 7.12 9.08
N ARG A 27 10.87 6.44 7.93
CA ARG A 27 12.06 5.87 7.27
C ARG A 27 12.24 6.48 5.89
N ARG A 28 13.51 6.70 5.54
CA ARG A 28 13.86 7.20 4.21
C ARG A 28 13.51 6.18 3.13
N MET A 29 12.73 6.63 2.16
CA MET A 29 12.39 5.90 0.94
C MET A 29 13.17 6.48 -0.24
N LEU A 30 13.20 5.74 -1.35
CA LEU A 30 13.71 6.23 -2.62
C LEU A 30 12.56 6.31 -3.62
N GLU A 31 12.40 7.48 -4.26
CA GLU A 31 11.42 7.65 -5.33
C GLU A 31 11.78 6.73 -6.52
N GLY A 32 10.77 6.13 -7.17
CA GLY A 32 10.96 5.14 -8.22
C GLY A 32 11.34 3.75 -7.72
N SER A 33 11.53 3.55 -6.41
CA SER A 33 11.74 2.21 -5.86
C SER A 33 10.45 1.37 -5.89
N TYR A 34 10.66 0.05 -5.91
CA TYR A 34 9.58 -0.93 -5.92
C TYR A 34 9.54 -1.71 -4.61
N MET A 35 8.34 -2.10 -4.19
CA MET A 35 8.14 -2.90 -2.99
C MET A 35 6.92 -3.81 -3.11
N ALA A 36 6.92 -4.89 -2.34
CA ALA A 36 5.72 -5.62 -2.01
C ALA A 36 5.06 -4.99 -0.77
N VAL A 37 3.74 -4.96 -0.72
CA VAL A 37 2.97 -4.40 0.40
C VAL A 37 1.96 -5.41 0.90
N ARG A 38 1.88 -5.53 2.23
CA ARG A 38 0.84 -6.25 2.95
C ARG A 38 0.01 -5.23 3.72
N LEU A 39 -1.22 -5.03 3.28
CA LEU A 39 -2.19 -4.15 3.92
C LEU A 39 -3.04 -4.95 4.89
N LEU A 40 -3.05 -4.54 6.15
CA LEU A 40 -4.00 -5.04 7.14
C LEU A 40 -5.20 -4.11 7.12
N LEU A 41 -6.33 -4.64 6.67
CA LEU A 41 -7.59 -3.91 6.61
C LEU A 41 -8.48 -4.36 7.78
N PRO A 42 -9.33 -3.48 8.34
CA PRO A 42 -10.20 -3.82 9.47
C PRO A 42 -11.26 -4.90 9.18
N ASP A 43 -11.50 -5.25 7.92
CA ASP A 43 -12.55 -6.19 7.48
C ASP A 43 -12.22 -7.66 7.79
N THR A 44 -10.93 -8.02 7.86
CA THR A 44 -10.50 -9.39 8.12
C THR A 44 -9.07 -9.45 8.66
N THR A 45 -8.75 -10.56 9.32
CA THR A 45 -7.39 -10.87 9.83
C THR A 45 -6.39 -11.17 8.72
N HIS A 46 -6.85 -11.41 7.49
CA HIS A 46 -5.96 -11.70 6.35
C HIS A 46 -5.46 -10.41 5.67
N ALA A 47 -4.15 -10.32 5.48
CA ALA A 47 -3.55 -9.20 4.76
C ALA A 47 -3.92 -9.22 3.29
N LEU A 48 -4.22 -8.05 2.72
CA LEU A 48 -4.36 -7.83 1.30
C LEU A 48 -2.96 -7.65 0.69
N ILE A 49 -2.64 -8.39 -0.37
CA ILE A 49 -1.30 -8.48 -0.92
C ILE A 49 -1.18 -7.66 -2.19
N ILE A 50 -0.35 -6.61 -2.15
CA ILE A 50 0.16 -5.95 -3.34
C ILE A 50 1.53 -6.56 -3.63
N GLU A 51 1.60 -7.35 -4.70
CA GLU A 51 2.84 -8.03 -5.10
C GLU A 51 3.90 -7.03 -5.57
N LEU A 52 3.47 -5.95 -6.23
CA LEU A 52 4.36 -4.90 -6.71
C LEU A 52 3.69 -3.53 -6.63
N ALA A 53 4.33 -2.61 -5.93
CA ALA A 53 4.00 -1.20 -5.90
C ALA A 53 5.24 -0.35 -6.22
N ALA A 54 5.04 0.84 -6.77
CA ALA A 54 6.10 1.82 -7.03
C ALA A 54 5.91 3.07 -6.20
N VAL A 55 7.00 3.57 -5.60
CA VAL A 55 7.02 4.89 -4.97
C VAL A 55 6.99 5.95 -6.06
N ARG A 56 5.95 6.78 -6.08
CA ARG A 56 5.74 7.82 -7.10
C ARG A 56 6.20 9.21 -6.69
N TRP A 57 6.25 9.48 -5.40
CA TRP A 57 6.73 10.73 -4.83
C TRP A 57 7.00 10.55 -3.35
N ILE A 58 7.85 11.41 -2.79
CA ILE A 58 8.16 11.48 -1.36
C ILE A 58 8.01 12.92 -0.88
N ARG A 59 7.41 13.10 0.30
CA ARG A 59 7.29 14.39 0.98
C ARG A 59 7.34 14.17 2.49
N GLU A 60 8.40 14.66 3.13
CA GLU A 60 8.59 14.48 4.58
C GLU A 60 8.50 13.00 4.98
N GLU A 61 7.62 12.64 5.92
CA GLU A 61 7.39 11.27 6.38
C GLU A 61 6.35 10.51 5.52
N TYR A 62 5.95 11.10 4.40
CA TYR A 62 4.92 10.57 3.52
C TYR A 62 5.48 10.19 2.16
N PHE A 63 4.96 9.10 1.59
CA PHE A 63 5.20 8.77 0.20
C PHE A 63 3.97 8.14 -0.45
N GLY A 64 3.72 8.51 -1.70
CA GLY A 64 2.66 7.93 -2.50
C GLY A 64 3.14 6.67 -3.20
N ILE A 65 2.36 5.60 -3.12
CA ILE A 65 2.61 4.38 -3.88
C ILE A 65 1.49 4.11 -4.90
N GLU A 66 1.88 3.64 -6.08
CA GLU A 66 0.98 3.09 -7.08
C GLU A 66 1.05 1.56 -7.06
N PHE A 67 -0.11 0.90 -7.08
CA PHE A 67 -0.23 -0.55 -7.17
C PHE A 67 -0.05 -0.98 -8.63
N LEU A 68 1.05 -1.68 -8.91
CA LEU A 68 1.37 -2.16 -10.26
C LEU A 68 0.94 -3.60 -10.48
N LYS A 69 1.00 -4.42 -9.42
CA LYS A 69 0.57 -5.81 -9.46
C LYS A 69 -0.20 -6.16 -8.19
N LEU A 70 -1.50 -6.33 -8.36
CA LEU A 70 -2.46 -6.72 -7.33
C LEU A 70 -3.22 -7.96 -7.82
N PRO A 71 -3.19 -9.10 -7.11
CA PRO A 71 -3.93 -10.30 -7.52
C PRO A 71 -5.43 -10.02 -7.64
N THR A 72 -6.11 -10.61 -8.63
CA THR A 72 -7.54 -10.35 -8.90
C THR A 72 -8.44 -10.62 -7.69
N SER A 73 -8.13 -11.63 -6.88
CA SER A 73 -8.85 -11.91 -5.63
C SER A 73 -8.76 -10.74 -4.64
N ASP A 74 -7.58 -10.15 -4.52
CA ASP A 74 -7.32 -9.02 -3.63
C ASP A 74 -7.83 -7.70 -4.22
N GLN A 75 -7.87 -7.54 -5.55
CA GLN A 75 -8.53 -6.41 -6.21
C GLN A 75 -10.02 -6.36 -5.86
N ALA A 76 -10.72 -7.49 -5.99
CA ALA A 76 -12.14 -7.57 -5.67
C ALA A 76 -12.41 -7.27 -4.19
N ARG A 77 -11.58 -7.79 -3.29
CA ARG A 77 -11.65 -7.49 -1.86
C ARG A 77 -11.42 -6.00 -1.57
N LEU A 78 -10.39 -5.40 -2.16
CA LEU A 78 -10.10 -3.98 -2.01
C LEU A 78 -11.29 -3.13 -2.45
N ALA A 79 -11.87 -3.42 -3.62
CA ALA A 79 -13.02 -2.71 -4.12
C ALA A 79 -14.23 -2.82 -3.17
N HIS A 80 -14.51 -4.00 -2.64
CA HIS A 80 -15.57 -4.21 -1.66
C HIS A 80 -15.33 -3.42 -0.37
N PHE A 81 -14.10 -3.48 0.16
CA PHE A 81 -13.72 -2.74 1.35
C PHE A 81 -13.92 -1.22 1.18
N LEU A 82 -13.46 -0.67 0.04
CA LEU A 82 -13.60 0.76 -0.26
C LEU A 82 -15.06 1.18 -0.36
N LEU A 83 -15.89 0.41 -1.05
CA LEU A 83 -17.33 0.71 -1.16
C LEU A 83 -18.04 0.72 0.20
N ALA A 84 -17.64 -0.15 1.13
CA ALA A 84 -18.21 -0.19 2.47
C ALA A 84 -17.79 1.00 3.37
N HIS A 85 -16.66 1.67 3.08
CA HIS A 85 -16.05 2.70 3.92
C HIS A 85 -15.95 4.08 3.26
N GLN A 86 -16.63 4.29 2.13
CA GLN A 86 -16.71 5.59 1.42
C GLN A 86 -17.75 6.56 2.02
N ARG A 87 -18.19 6.37 3.27
CA ARG A 87 -19.20 7.21 3.95
C ARG A 87 -18.56 8.30 4.81
#